data_AF-A0A967D0R2-F1
#
_entry.id   AF-A0A967D0R2-F1
#
_cell.length_a   1.000
_cell.length_b   1.000
_cell.length_c   1.000
_cell.angle_alpha   90.00
_cell.angle_beta   90.00
_cell.angle_gamma   90.00
#
_symmetry.space_group_name_H-M   'P 1'
#
loop_
_entity.id
_entity.type
_entity.pdbx_description
1 polymer ?
#
loop_
_entity_poly.entity_id
_entity_poly.type
_entity_poly.pdbx_seq_one_letter_code
_entity_poly.pdbx_strand_id
1 'polypeptide(L)'
;IERSGQLGGMTTVGGVCYPGLFDAWGKQIIDGIGWELVKESVELDGGRLPDFAKVPQAHWQNQVTVNQHVYSILAEEKCADAGVELAYHEFIQNAEATPAGWELTCVGFGTNRVVRCKQIIDCTGGAEVVGLLGYERMREEETQPGSYLFQLGGTYEVGRKQLHQIYVHGADSTNSRTVTEAKLAGRKLVLKKLREAGGKKRLMHLQPEPGFRESYRIVGETMITVNDYTSGRKFEDAVCNAFYPVDLHTKTGVRPQPLKPGTVPTIPLSALVPKGSRNIIVAGRCISSDRLANSGLRVQAACMAMGQAAACAAALAAKDGTTPGEVPLGQLHTLLKEHGAIIPQTS
;
A
#
# COMPACT_ATOMS: atom_id res chain seq x y z
N ILE A 1 -3.30 1.27 14.72
CA ILE A 1 -4.53 0.45 14.67
C ILE A 1 -4.48 -0.36 13.38
N GLU A 2 -4.57 -1.68 13.47
CA GLU A 2 -4.52 -2.59 12.32
C GLU A 2 -5.61 -3.65 12.47
N ARG A 3 -6.46 -3.79 11.46
CA ARG A 3 -7.57 -4.76 11.47
C ARG A 3 -7.10 -6.21 11.35
N SER A 4 -5.92 -6.40 10.78
CA SER A 4 -5.26 -7.67 10.57
C SER A 4 -4.48 -8.11 11.82
N GLY A 5 -3.93 -9.32 11.80
CA GLY A 5 -3.12 -9.85 12.90
C GLY A 5 -1.62 -9.65 12.74
N GLN A 6 -1.17 -8.86 11.76
CA GLN A 6 0.24 -8.58 11.48
C GLN A 6 0.38 -7.33 10.57
N LEU A 7 1.54 -6.68 10.59
CA LEU A 7 1.89 -5.56 9.70
C LEU A 7 2.24 -6.02 8.27
N GLY A 8 2.30 -5.06 7.34
CA GLY A 8 2.81 -5.23 5.97
C GLY A 8 1.75 -5.40 4.87
N GLY A 9 0.46 -5.47 5.25
CA GLY A 9 -0.68 -5.41 4.33
C GLY A 9 -0.55 -6.37 3.14
N MET A 10 -0.47 -5.82 1.92
CA MET A 10 -0.40 -6.63 0.69
C MET A 10 0.84 -7.52 0.59
N THR A 11 1.97 -7.10 1.16
CA THR A 11 3.23 -7.87 1.14
C THR A 11 3.12 -9.12 2.01
N THR A 12 2.34 -9.05 3.11
CA THR A 12 2.26 -10.10 4.13
C THR A 12 0.90 -10.79 4.13
N VAL A 13 -0.15 -10.10 4.57
CA VAL A 13 -1.53 -10.59 4.67
C VAL A 13 -2.11 -10.96 3.30
N GLY A 14 -1.86 -10.13 2.29
CA GLY A 14 -2.23 -10.41 0.90
C GLY A 14 -1.26 -11.34 0.17
N GLY A 15 -0.05 -11.51 0.71
CA GLY A 15 0.96 -12.46 0.24
C GLY A 15 1.75 -12.10 -1.01
N VAL A 16 1.57 -10.89 -1.54
CA VAL A 16 2.28 -10.39 -2.73
C VAL A 16 3.71 -10.04 -2.29
N CYS A 17 4.49 -11.05 -1.94
CA CYS A 17 5.80 -10.93 -1.28
C CYS A 17 6.94 -10.58 -2.24
N TYR A 18 6.66 -9.70 -3.21
CA TYR A 18 7.59 -9.23 -4.21
C TYR A 18 7.42 -7.72 -4.47
N PRO A 19 7.57 -6.87 -3.43
CA PRO A 19 7.39 -5.43 -3.56
C PRO A 19 8.27 -4.83 -4.66
N GLY A 20 7.71 -3.85 -5.35
CA GLY A 20 8.40 -3.11 -6.39
C GLY A 20 7.48 -2.10 -7.07
N LEU A 21 7.99 -1.26 -7.97
CA LEU A 21 9.42 -1.13 -8.29
C LEU A 21 10.06 0.01 -7.49
N PHE A 22 11.28 -0.22 -7.00
CA PHE A 22 12.07 0.80 -6.29
C PHE A 22 13.01 1.57 -7.23
N ASP A 23 13.13 1.10 -8.47
CA ASP A 23 13.95 1.65 -9.53
C ASP A 23 13.11 1.98 -10.77
N ALA A 24 13.65 2.86 -11.61
CA ALA A 24 13.18 3.16 -12.94
C ALA A 24 14.37 3.46 -13.83
N TRP A 25 14.41 2.86 -15.02
CA TRP A 25 15.40 3.19 -16.06
C TRP A 25 16.86 3.07 -15.61
N GLY A 26 17.17 2.04 -14.82
CA GLY A 26 18.55 1.78 -14.37
C GLY A 26 18.97 2.60 -13.16
N LYS A 27 18.03 3.28 -12.49
CA LYS A 27 18.28 4.15 -11.34
C LYS A 27 17.27 3.89 -10.25
N GLN A 28 17.73 3.83 -9.00
CA GLN A 28 16.84 3.83 -7.86
C GLN A 28 16.09 5.16 -7.77
N ILE A 29 14.79 5.11 -7.53
CA ILE A 29 13.91 6.30 -7.45
C ILE A 29 13.09 6.36 -6.16
N ILE A 30 13.01 5.26 -5.42
CA ILE A 30 12.38 5.15 -4.11
C ILE A 30 13.40 4.56 -3.13
N ASP A 31 13.55 5.23 -1.99
CA ASP A 31 14.39 4.85 -0.86
C ASP A 31 13.68 5.29 0.44
N GLY A 32 14.32 5.14 1.59
CA GLY A 32 13.79 5.47 2.91
C GLY A 32 13.35 4.24 3.68
N ILE A 33 12.54 4.45 4.72
CA ILE A 33 12.19 3.46 5.75
C ILE A 33 11.58 2.20 5.13
N GLY A 34 10.72 2.36 4.12
CA GLY A 34 10.12 1.20 3.44
C GLY A 34 11.12 0.39 2.62
N TRP A 35 12.10 1.05 2.00
CA TRP A 35 13.17 0.36 1.27
C TRP A 35 14.15 -0.34 2.22
N GLU A 36 14.50 0.32 3.33
CA GLU A 36 15.29 -0.26 4.42
C GLU A 36 14.66 -1.57 4.93
N LEU A 37 13.37 -1.54 5.26
CA LEU A 37 12.64 -2.73 5.71
C LEU A 37 12.66 -3.87 4.67
N VAL A 38 12.54 -3.55 3.37
CA VAL A 38 12.66 -4.54 2.29
C VAL A 38 14.07 -5.12 2.22
N LYS A 39 15.10 -4.27 2.19
CA LYS A 39 16.50 -4.71 2.10
C LYS A 39 16.90 -5.61 3.26
N GLU A 40 16.60 -5.20 4.48
CA GLU A 40 16.91 -5.99 5.68
C GLU A 40 16.15 -7.31 5.71
N SER A 41 14.88 -7.32 5.28
CA SER A 41 14.12 -8.57 5.15
C SER A 41 14.77 -9.54 4.17
N VAL A 42 15.32 -9.02 3.06
CA VAL A 42 16.09 -9.81 2.09
C VAL A 42 17.37 -10.31 2.74
N GLU A 43 18.14 -9.45 3.41
CA GLU A 43 19.40 -9.81 4.05
C GLU A 43 19.24 -10.90 5.12
N LEU A 44 18.29 -10.74 6.04
CA LEU A 44 18.00 -11.71 7.10
C LEU A 44 17.56 -13.08 6.58
N ASP A 45 16.90 -13.12 5.42
CA ASP A 45 16.52 -14.37 4.75
C ASP A 45 17.66 -14.97 3.89
N GLY A 46 18.82 -14.32 3.80
CA GLY A 46 19.93 -14.70 2.90
C GLY A 46 19.63 -14.42 1.42
N GLY A 47 18.73 -13.47 1.18
CA GLY A 47 18.18 -13.03 -0.09
C GLY A 47 19.19 -12.42 -1.04
N ARG A 48 18.76 -12.11 -2.27
CA ARG A 48 19.54 -11.31 -3.21
C ARG A 48 18.64 -10.26 -3.86
N LEU A 49 19.13 -9.03 -3.90
CA LEU A 49 18.46 -7.94 -4.60
C LEU A 49 18.69 -8.06 -6.12
N PRO A 50 17.72 -7.63 -6.95
CA PRO A 50 17.95 -7.41 -8.38
C PRO A 50 19.08 -6.40 -8.64
N ASP A 51 19.69 -6.49 -9.81
CA ASP A 51 20.66 -5.48 -10.28
C ASP A 51 19.90 -4.30 -10.91
N PHE A 52 19.57 -3.31 -10.07
CA PHE A 52 18.81 -2.13 -10.50
C PHE A 52 19.54 -1.22 -11.50
N ALA A 53 20.84 -1.43 -11.75
CA ALA A 53 21.54 -0.71 -12.81
C ALA A 53 21.13 -1.21 -14.21
N LYS A 54 20.53 -2.39 -14.31
CA LYS A 54 20.04 -2.97 -15.57
C LYS A 54 18.55 -2.69 -15.74
N VAL A 55 18.21 -2.03 -16.85
CA VAL A 55 16.81 -1.87 -17.26
C VAL A 55 16.25 -3.25 -17.62
N PRO A 56 15.18 -3.72 -16.96
CA PRO A 56 14.68 -5.06 -17.18
C PRO A 56 13.90 -5.16 -18.49
N GLN A 57 13.89 -6.34 -19.12
CA GLN A 57 13.03 -6.60 -20.28
C GLN A 57 11.56 -6.69 -19.86
N ALA A 58 11.30 -7.14 -18.64
CA ALA A 58 9.97 -7.19 -18.06
C ALA A 58 10.01 -6.70 -16.62
N HIS A 59 9.09 -5.80 -16.24
CA HIS A 59 9.07 -5.12 -14.94
C HIS A 59 9.21 -6.06 -13.74
N TRP A 60 8.63 -7.26 -13.78
CA TRP A 60 8.70 -8.24 -12.68
C TRP A 60 10.13 -8.70 -12.37
N GLN A 61 11.10 -8.54 -13.28
CA GLN A 61 12.51 -8.88 -13.04
C GLN A 61 13.17 -8.01 -11.97
N ASN A 62 12.67 -6.79 -11.75
CA ASN A 62 13.16 -5.86 -10.73
C ASN A 62 12.25 -5.82 -9.49
N GLN A 63 11.25 -6.71 -9.39
CA GLN A 63 10.53 -6.91 -8.14
C GLN A 63 11.44 -7.62 -7.14
N VAL A 64 11.40 -7.18 -5.88
CA VAL A 64 12.26 -7.72 -4.82
C VAL A 64 11.51 -8.80 -4.06
N THR A 65 11.90 -10.06 -4.19
CA THR A 65 11.23 -11.13 -3.45
C THR A 65 11.65 -11.10 -1.98
N VAL A 66 10.69 -11.07 -1.07
CA VAL A 66 10.90 -11.02 0.37
C VAL A 66 10.27 -12.22 1.06
N ASN A 67 10.88 -12.70 2.13
CA ASN A 67 10.19 -13.61 3.04
C ASN A 67 9.15 -12.81 3.84
N GLN A 68 7.87 -13.02 3.53
CA GLN A 68 6.77 -12.26 4.14
C GLN A 68 6.68 -12.39 5.66
N HIS A 69 7.19 -13.48 6.25
CA HIS A 69 7.15 -13.69 7.70
C HIS A 69 8.28 -12.93 8.40
N VAL A 70 9.47 -12.95 7.82
CA VAL A 70 10.60 -12.11 8.28
C VAL A 70 10.21 -10.63 8.16
N TYR A 71 9.60 -10.25 7.04
CA TYR A 71 9.15 -8.87 6.81
C TYR A 71 8.16 -8.38 7.89
N SER A 72 7.17 -9.18 8.27
CA SER A 72 6.21 -8.76 9.31
C SER A 72 6.85 -8.62 10.68
N ILE A 73 7.72 -9.56 11.08
CA ILE A 73 8.41 -9.53 12.38
C ILE A 73 9.38 -8.36 12.45
N LEU A 74 10.15 -8.11 11.38
CA LEU A 74 11.05 -6.98 11.31
C LEU A 74 10.31 -5.63 11.34
N ALA A 75 9.13 -5.55 10.71
CA ALA A 75 8.28 -4.36 10.80
C ALA A 75 7.80 -4.11 12.25
N GLU A 76 7.47 -5.16 12.99
CA GLU A 76 7.09 -5.07 14.40
C GLU A 76 8.26 -4.60 15.28
N GLU A 77 9.46 -5.13 15.05
CA GLU A 77 10.69 -4.70 15.73
C GLU A 77 10.94 -3.20 15.50
N LYS A 78 10.94 -2.75 14.24
CA LYS A 78 11.12 -1.32 13.93
C LYS A 78 10.02 -0.43 14.54
N CYS A 79 8.78 -0.91 14.60
CA CYS A 79 7.71 -0.22 15.32
C CYS A 79 8.00 -0.12 16.83
N ALA A 80 8.42 -1.21 17.46
CA ALA A 80 8.76 -1.23 18.88
C ALA A 80 9.94 -0.30 19.20
N ASP A 81 11.00 -0.33 18.40
CA ASP A 81 12.18 0.55 18.55
C ASP A 81 11.83 2.04 18.40
N ALA A 82 10.84 2.35 17.54
CA ALA A 82 10.32 3.70 17.36
C ALA A 82 9.28 4.11 18.43
N GLY A 83 8.96 3.24 19.39
CA GLY A 83 7.95 3.49 20.42
C GLY A 83 6.50 3.51 19.89
N VAL A 84 6.24 2.83 18.78
CA VAL A 84 4.89 2.74 18.18
C VAL A 84 4.05 1.71 18.93
N GLU A 85 2.90 2.14 19.45
CA GLU A 85 1.91 1.23 20.03
C GLU A 85 1.05 0.57 18.94
N LEU A 86 1.22 -0.75 18.78
CA LEU A 86 0.45 -1.55 17.85
C LEU A 86 -0.83 -2.09 18.50
N ALA A 87 -1.93 -2.04 17.74
CA ALA A 87 -3.23 -2.57 18.15
C ALA A 87 -3.81 -3.39 17.00
N TYR A 88 -3.61 -4.71 17.07
CA TYR A 88 -4.10 -5.67 16.09
C TYR A 88 -5.55 -6.06 16.35
N HIS A 89 -6.26 -6.43 15.28
CA HIS A 89 -7.68 -6.78 15.32
C HIS A 89 -8.58 -5.70 15.92
N GLU A 90 -8.14 -4.45 15.84
CA GLU A 90 -8.93 -3.28 16.21
C GLU A 90 -9.43 -2.55 14.97
N PHE A 91 -10.66 -2.05 15.07
CA PHE A 91 -11.35 -1.29 14.03
C PHE A 91 -11.75 0.07 14.58
N ILE A 92 -11.81 1.07 13.72
CA ILE A 92 -12.31 2.39 14.07
C ILE A 92 -13.83 2.35 13.84
N GLN A 93 -14.60 2.47 14.91
CA GLN A 93 -16.06 2.47 14.86
C GLN A 93 -16.61 3.87 14.57
N ASN A 94 -15.98 4.89 15.13
CA ASN A 94 -16.40 6.28 15.00
C ASN A 94 -15.19 7.22 15.02
N ALA A 95 -15.32 8.38 14.38
CA ALA A 95 -14.31 9.42 14.34
C ALA A 95 -14.98 10.79 14.43
N GLU A 96 -14.55 11.64 15.36
CA GLU A 96 -15.15 12.95 15.61
C GLU A 96 -14.10 14.04 15.80
N ALA A 97 -14.40 15.23 15.27
CA ALA A 97 -13.57 16.41 15.47
C ALA A 97 -13.67 16.91 16.91
N THR A 98 -12.55 17.36 17.46
CA THR A 98 -12.47 18.05 18.76
C THR A 98 -11.69 19.34 18.60
N PRO A 99 -11.76 20.29 19.56
CA PRO A 99 -10.92 21.48 19.53
C PRO A 99 -9.40 21.19 19.51
N ALA A 100 -8.99 20.00 19.96
CA ALA A 100 -7.58 19.59 20.06
C ALA A 100 -7.12 18.65 18.93
N GLY A 101 -7.99 18.34 17.96
CA GLY A 101 -7.72 17.37 16.90
C GLY A 101 -8.89 16.40 16.73
N TRP A 102 -8.67 15.12 17.03
CA TRP A 102 -9.62 14.04 16.77
C TRP A 102 -9.81 13.14 17.98
N GLU A 103 -11.03 12.59 18.08
CA GLU A 103 -11.37 11.50 18.97
C GLU A 103 -11.88 10.31 18.14
N LEU A 104 -11.29 9.14 18.36
CA LEU A 104 -11.61 7.89 17.64
C LEU A 104 -12.09 6.84 18.64
N THR A 105 -13.28 6.27 18.39
CA THR A 105 -13.75 5.09 19.13
C THR A 105 -13.24 3.84 18.42
N CYS A 106 -12.39 3.07 19.10
CA CYS A 106 -11.78 1.86 18.58
C CYS A 106 -12.38 0.63 19.27
N VAL A 107 -12.72 -0.39 18.48
CA VAL A 107 -13.34 -1.63 18.96
C VAL A 107 -12.55 -2.85 18.51
N GLY A 108 -12.45 -3.86 19.37
CA GLY A 108 -11.76 -5.12 19.14
C GLY A 108 -12.26 -6.22 20.08
N PHE A 109 -11.60 -7.38 20.10
CA PHE A 109 -11.99 -8.48 21.00
C PHE A 109 -11.95 -8.05 22.46
N GLY A 110 -13.12 -7.95 23.11
CA GLY A 110 -13.25 -7.47 24.49
C GLY A 110 -12.77 -6.03 24.72
N THR A 111 -12.50 -5.28 23.66
CA THR A 111 -11.85 -3.97 23.72
C THR A 111 -12.77 -2.89 23.17
N ASN A 112 -12.97 -1.84 23.94
CA ASN A 112 -13.59 -0.60 23.51
C ASN A 112 -12.79 0.54 24.14
N ARG A 113 -12.09 1.33 23.32
CA ARG A 113 -11.23 2.41 23.81
C ARG A 113 -11.34 3.66 22.95
N VAL A 114 -11.09 4.79 23.58
CA VAL A 114 -11.05 6.10 22.93
C VAL A 114 -9.60 6.49 22.70
N VAL A 115 -9.26 6.83 21.45
CA VAL A 115 -7.95 7.38 21.06
C VAL A 115 -8.11 8.85 20.71
N ARG A 116 -7.33 9.71 21.35
CA ARG A 116 -7.28 11.15 21.03
C ARG A 116 -5.96 11.47 20.35
N CYS A 117 -6.01 12.17 19.24
CA CYS A 117 -4.81 12.50 18.47
C CYS A 117 -4.94 13.85 17.76
N LYS A 118 -3.80 14.49 17.47
CA LYS A 118 -3.78 15.75 16.71
C LYS A 118 -3.94 15.53 15.21
N GLN A 119 -3.45 14.39 14.71
CA GLN A 119 -3.31 14.09 13.29
C GLN A 119 -3.70 12.64 13.04
N ILE A 120 -4.37 12.37 11.91
CA ILE A 120 -4.71 11.03 11.44
C ILE A 120 -3.99 10.76 10.12
N ILE A 121 -3.37 9.59 10.03
CA ILE A 121 -2.89 9.03 8.76
C ILE A 121 -3.77 7.81 8.44
N ASP A 122 -4.65 7.94 7.45
CA ASP A 122 -5.51 6.84 7.01
C ASP A 122 -4.77 5.95 6.00
N CYS A 123 -4.32 4.79 6.47
CA CYS A 123 -3.68 3.74 5.67
C CYS A 123 -4.58 2.50 5.48
N THR A 124 -5.90 2.64 5.66
CA THR A 124 -6.84 1.50 5.60
C THR A 124 -6.97 0.90 4.19
N GLY A 125 -6.45 1.58 3.16
CA GLY A 125 -6.56 1.18 1.76
C GLY A 125 -7.95 1.40 1.15
N GLY A 126 -8.94 1.76 1.97
CA GLY A 126 -10.30 2.13 1.57
C GLY A 126 -10.74 3.49 2.10
N ALA A 127 -9.82 4.32 2.59
CA ALA A 127 -10.13 5.63 3.17
C ALA A 127 -11.29 5.55 4.17
N GLU A 128 -11.25 4.58 5.08
CA GLU A 128 -12.35 4.27 5.99
C GLU A 128 -12.58 5.42 6.98
N VAL A 129 -11.50 5.99 7.54
CA VAL A 129 -11.60 7.09 8.51
C VAL A 129 -12.04 8.38 7.83
N VAL A 130 -11.55 8.63 6.61
CA VAL A 130 -12.03 9.74 5.78
C VAL A 130 -13.54 9.65 5.55
N GLY A 131 -14.05 8.43 5.30
CA GLY A 131 -15.49 8.19 5.15
C GLY A 131 -16.29 8.38 6.42
N LEU A 132 -15.76 7.93 7.57
CA LEU A 132 -16.40 8.13 8.89
C LEU A 132 -16.51 9.62 9.25
N LEU A 133 -15.52 10.42 8.84
CA LEU A 133 -15.51 11.88 9.03
C LEU A 133 -16.42 12.63 8.03
N GLY A 134 -17.09 11.92 7.13
CA GLY A 134 -18.04 12.51 6.18
C GLY A 134 -17.40 13.18 4.96
N TYR A 135 -16.08 13.03 4.76
CA TYR A 135 -15.41 13.54 3.56
C TYR A 135 -15.73 12.68 2.33
N GLU A 136 -15.72 13.32 1.17
CA GLU A 136 -16.05 12.68 -0.09
C GLU A 136 -15.03 11.59 -0.48
N ARG A 137 -15.55 10.45 -0.95
CA ARG A 137 -14.76 9.33 -1.46
C ARG A 137 -15.35 8.84 -2.76
N MET A 138 -14.48 8.38 -3.65
CA MET A 138 -14.84 7.84 -4.95
C MET A 138 -14.56 6.33 -5.01
N ARG A 139 -15.34 5.64 -5.84
CA ARG A 139 -15.21 4.21 -6.10
C ARG A 139 -15.85 3.86 -7.44
N GLU A 140 -15.27 2.89 -8.13
CA GLU A 140 -15.82 2.33 -9.37
C GLU A 140 -16.97 1.36 -9.10
N GLU A 141 -17.92 1.26 -10.03
CA GLU A 141 -19.01 0.26 -9.95
C GLU A 141 -18.49 -1.18 -9.93
N GLU A 142 -17.40 -1.45 -10.67
CA GLU A 142 -16.73 -2.75 -10.70
C GLU A 142 -15.30 -2.65 -10.13
N THR A 143 -14.92 -3.58 -9.26
CA THR A 143 -13.56 -3.68 -8.73
C THR A 143 -12.67 -4.61 -9.57
N GLN A 144 -11.38 -4.28 -9.63
CA GLN A 144 -10.34 -5.18 -10.14
C GLN A 144 -10.32 -6.50 -9.34
N PRO A 145 -10.15 -7.66 -10.00
CA PRO A 145 -10.05 -8.96 -9.32
C PRO A 145 -8.92 -9.00 -8.29
N GLY A 146 -9.17 -9.59 -7.12
CA GLY A 146 -8.14 -9.83 -6.10
C GLY A 146 -7.28 -11.06 -6.42
N SER A 147 -6.02 -11.09 -6.01
CA SER A 147 -5.16 -12.29 -6.14
C SER A 147 -5.24 -13.15 -4.88
N TYR A 148 -5.72 -14.38 -4.96
CA TYR A 148 -5.61 -15.37 -3.88
C TYR A 148 -4.38 -16.25 -4.10
N LEU A 149 -3.37 -16.15 -3.24
CA LEU A 149 -2.09 -16.82 -3.42
C LEU A 149 -1.99 -18.12 -2.61
N PHE A 150 -1.43 -19.16 -3.22
CA PHE A 150 -1.31 -20.51 -2.65
C PHE A 150 -0.17 -21.30 -3.31
N GLN A 151 0.26 -22.40 -2.69
CA GLN A 151 1.27 -23.30 -3.28
C GLN A 151 0.84 -24.76 -3.22
N LEU A 152 0.87 -25.45 -4.37
CA LEU A 152 0.64 -26.90 -4.49
C LEU A 152 1.90 -27.60 -5.00
N GLY A 153 2.43 -28.57 -4.24
CA GLY A 153 3.59 -29.34 -4.68
C GLY A 153 4.41 -29.89 -3.52
N GLY A 154 5.68 -30.16 -3.78
CA GLY A 154 6.69 -30.53 -2.78
C GLY A 154 7.18 -29.32 -1.98
N THR A 155 8.45 -29.31 -1.59
CA THR A 155 9.05 -28.23 -0.78
C THR A 155 8.83 -26.84 -1.37
N TYR A 156 8.27 -25.94 -0.56
CA TYR A 156 8.09 -24.53 -0.86
C TYR A 156 9.10 -23.71 -0.05
N GLU A 157 9.86 -22.86 -0.76
CA GLU A 157 10.83 -21.95 -0.15
C GLU A 157 10.20 -20.55 -0.16
N VAL A 158 9.70 -20.14 1.01
CA VAL A 158 9.05 -18.84 1.21
C VAL A 158 10.01 -17.73 0.79
N GLY A 159 9.52 -16.74 0.04
CA GLY A 159 10.34 -15.60 -0.39
C GLY A 159 11.38 -15.92 -1.48
N ARG A 160 11.41 -17.15 -2.02
CA ARG A 160 12.31 -17.58 -3.11
C ARG A 160 11.59 -18.08 -4.35
N LYS A 161 10.38 -18.60 -4.16
CA LYS A 161 9.51 -19.06 -5.24
C LYS A 161 8.22 -18.24 -5.20
N GLN A 162 7.77 -17.78 -6.36
CA GLN A 162 6.46 -17.13 -6.46
C GLN A 162 5.36 -18.17 -6.19
N LEU A 163 4.34 -17.74 -5.43
CA LEU A 163 3.13 -18.52 -5.19
C LEU A 163 2.31 -18.65 -6.48
N HIS A 164 1.54 -19.73 -6.59
CA HIS A 164 0.45 -19.77 -7.55
C HIS A 164 -0.62 -18.74 -7.18
N GLN A 165 -1.32 -18.22 -8.19
CA GLN A 165 -2.39 -17.24 -7.98
C GLN A 165 -3.69 -17.64 -8.67
N ILE A 166 -4.80 -17.23 -8.07
CA ILE A 166 -6.15 -17.27 -8.68
C ILE A 166 -6.77 -15.89 -8.55
N TYR A 167 -7.49 -15.45 -9.58
CA TYR A 167 -8.26 -14.21 -9.54
C TYR A 167 -9.63 -14.42 -8.90
N VAL A 168 -9.93 -13.63 -7.89
CA VAL A 168 -11.24 -13.53 -7.23
C VAL A 168 -11.95 -12.32 -7.82
N HIS A 169 -12.80 -12.56 -8.82
CA HIS A 169 -13.60 -11.51 -9.45
C HIS A 169 -14.60 -10.91 -8.46
N GLY A 170 -14.76 -9.58 -8.48
CA GLY A 170 -15.60 -8.85 -7.53
C GLY A 170 -15.03 -8.78 -6.11
N ALA A 171 -13.72 -9.05 -5.93
CA ALA A 171 -13.08 -8.90 -4.62
C ALA A 171 -13.21 -7.45 -4.13
N ASP A 172 -13.78 -7.30 -2.94
CA ASP A 172 -14.10 -6.02 -2.34
C ASP A 172 -13.70 -6.05 -0.85
N SER A 173 -12.94 -5.03 -0.42
CA SER A 173 -12.46 -4.87 0.96
C SER A 173 -13.12 -3.76 1.77
N THR A 174 -14.26 -3.25 1.28
CA THR A 174 -15.00 -2.12 1.89
C THR A 174 -15.57 -2.44 3.26
N ASN A 175 -16.02 -3.66 3.50
CA ASN A 175 -16.58 -4.05 4.80
C ASN A 175 -16.36 -5.53 5.10
N SER A 176 -16.67 -5.94 6.33
CA SER A 176 -16.45 -7.30 6.81
C SER A 176 -17.22 -8.37 6.01
N ARG A 177 -18.41 -8.06 5.49
CA ARG A 177 -19.21 -8.98 4.68
C ARG A 177 -18.57 -9.23 3.32
N THR A 178 -18.20 -8.17 2.60
CA THR A 178 -17.57 -8.29 1.28
C THR A 178 -16.19 -8.95 1.35
N VAL A 179 -15.43 -8.65 2.41
CA VAL A 179 -14.17 -9.35 2.71
C VAL A 179 -14.40 -10.85 2.94
N THR A 180 -15.45 -11.22 3.67
CA THR A 180 -15.81 -12.64 3.93
C THR A 180 -16.17 -13.36 2.64
N GLU A 181 -17.01 -12.75 1.80
CA GLU A 181 -17.42 -13.29 0.50
C GLU A 181 -16.21 -13.55 -0.41
N ALA A 182 -15.30 -12.58 -0.52
CA ALA A 182 -14.07 -12.71 -1.31
C ALA A 182 -13.17 -13.86 -0.81
N LYS A 183 -13.03 -14.01 0.51
CA LYS A 183 -12.27 -15.13 1.12
C LYS A 183 -12.88 -16.47 0.78
N LEU A 184 -14.20 -16.62 0.95
CA LEU A 184 -14.90 -17.87 0.68
C LEU A 184 -14.85 -18.22 -0.82
N ALA A 185 -15.01 -17.25 -1.70
CA ALA A 185 -14.90 -17.42 -3.15
C ALA A 185 -13.50 -17.93 -3.54
N GLY A 186 -12.44 -17.27 -3.07
CA GLY A 186 -11.05 -17.68 -3.32
C GLY A 186 -10.74 -19.09 -2.81
N ARG A 187 -11.12 -19.40 -1.57
CA ARG A 187 -10.92 -20.73 -0.97
C ARG A 187 -11.68 -21.83 -1.71
N LYS A 188 -12.88 -21.55 -2.21
CA LYS A 188 -13.64 -22.50 -3.05
C LYS A 188 -12.90 -22.83 -4.35
N LEU A 189 -12.25 -21.85 -4.98
CA LEU A 189 -11.44 -22.06 -6.19
C LEU A 189 -10.16 -22.86 -5.89
N VAL A 190 -9.48 -22.57 -4.77
CA VAL A 190 -8.32 -23.38 -4.32
C VAL A 190 -8.73 -24.82 -4.03
N LEU A 191 -9.86 -25.03 -3.34
CA LEU A 191 -10.37 -26.38 -3.07
C LEU A 191 -10.71 -27.14 -4.35
N LYS A 192 -11.27 -26.45 -5.37
CA LYS A 192 -11.46 -27.04 -6.71
C LYS A 192 -10.13 -27.51 -7.30
N LYS A 193 -9.07 -26.70 -7.24
CA LYS A 193 -7.72 -27.07 -7.71
C LYS A 193 -7.13 -28.27 -6.97
N LEU A 194 -7.36 -28.37 -5.66
CA LEU A 194 -6.94 -29.52 -4.86
C LEU A 194 -7.66 -30.81 -5.27
N ARG A 195 -8.98 -30.73 -5.50
CA ARG A 195 -9.78 -31.86 -6.00
C ARG A 195 -9.29 -32.30 -7.39
N GLU A 196 -9.02 -31.35 -8.28
CA GLU A 196 -8.43 -31.60 -9.62
C GLU A 196 -7.04 -32.27 -9.51
N ALA A 197 -6.25 -31.95 -8.48
CA ALA A 197 -4.94 -32.56 -8.26
C ALA A 197 -4.99 -34.01 -7.75
N GLY A 198 -6.16 -34.51 -7.31
CA GLY A 198 -6.38 -35.92 -6.98
C GLY A 198 -5.44 -36.49 -5.92
N GLY A 199 -5.04 -35.70 -4.91
CA GLY A 199 -4.13 -36.14 -3.84
C GLY A 199 -2.65 -36.26 -4.24
N LYS A 200 -2.29 -35.94 -5.49
CA LYS A 200 -0.91 -36.03 -5.99
C LYS A 200 0.00 -34.88 -5.54
N LYS A 201 -0.56 -33.82 -4.96
CA LYS A 201 0.15 -32.61 -4.51
C LYS A 201 -0.36 -32.20 -3.14
N ARG A 202 0.56 -31.76 -2.26
CA ARG A 202 0.24 -31.18 -0.95
C ARG A 202 0.00 -29.68 -1.06
N LEU A 203 -0.97 -29.15 -0.31
CA LEU A 203 -1.10 -27.70 -0.08
C LEU A 203 -0.03 -27.27 0.91
N MET A 204 0.94 -26.51 0.43
CA MET A 204 2.09 -26.07 1.23
C MET A 204 1.91 -24.66 1.78
N HIS A 205 1.13 -23.83 1.09
CA HIS A 205 0.90 -22.44 1.47
C HIS A 205 -0.48 -21.96 1.01
N LEU A 206 -1.11 -21.09 1.80
CA LEU A 206 -2.37 -20.43 1.47
C LEU A 206 -2.45 -19.09 2.22
N GLN A 207 -2.68 -18.00 1.50
CA GLN A 207 -2.88 -16.71 2.16
C GLN A 207 -4.23 -16.65 2.89
N PRO A 208 -4.32 -15.91 4.01
CA PRO A 208 -5.55 -15.80 4.76
C PRO A 208 -6.65 -15.08 3.95
N GLU A 209 -6.28 -14.19 3.03
CA GLU A 209 -7.19 -13.38 2.23
C GLU A 209 -6.66 -13.04 0.84
N PRO A 210 -7.52 -12.61 -0.11
CA PRO A 210 -7.04 -12.15 -1.41
C PRO A 210 -6.35 -10.80 -1.27
N GLY A 211 -5.35 -10.58 -2.10
CA GLY A 211 -4.78 -9.26 -2.32
C GLY A 211 -5.75 -8.32 -3.03
N PHE A 212 -6.47 -7.51 -2.26
CA PHE A 212 -7.44 -6.54 -2.76
C PHE A 212 -6.77 -5.39 -3.52
N ARG A 213 -7.31 -5.06 -4.70
CA ARG A 213 -6.74 -4.03 -5.60
C ARG A 213 -7.50 -2.71 -5.54
N GLU A 214 -8.82 -2.77 -5.46
CA GLU A 214 -9.68 -1.59 -5.48
C GLU A 214 -10.72 -1.63 -4.35
N SER A 215 -10.98 -0.46 -3.80
CA SER A 215 -11.98 -0.17 -2.77
C SER A 215 -12.43 1.27 -2.97
N TYR A 216 -12.45 2.09 -1.92
CA TYR A 216 -12.59 3.54 -2.05
C TYR A 216 -11.23 4.22 -2.16
N ARG A 217 -11.24 5.35 -2.86
CA ARG A 217 -10.18 6.37 -2.89
C ARG A 217 -10.77 7.68 -2.38
N ILE A 218 -9.93 8.55 -1.84
CA ILE A 218 -10.38 9.90 -1.46
C ILE A 218 -10.63 10.75 -2.71
N VAL A 219 -11.49 11.76 -2.57
CA VAL A 219 -11.39 12.96 -3.41
C VAL A 219 -10.43 13.91 -2.70
N GLY A 220 -9.20 14.00 -3.21
CA GLY A 220 -8.16 14.87 -2.63
C GLY A 220 -8.16 16.28 -3.21
N GLU A 221 -7.31 17.15 -2.67
CA GLU A 221 -7.09 18.51 -3.23
C GLU A 221 -6.60 18.45 -4.69
N THR A 222 -5.78 17.44 -5.01
CA THR A 222 -5.41 17.10 -6.38
C THR A 222 -5.86 15.67 -6.72
N MET A 223 -6.34 15.45 -7.94
CA MET A 223 -6.58 14.11 -8.49
C MET A 223 -5.54 13.79 -9.56
N ILE A 224 -4.75 12.74 -9.34
CA ILE A 224 -3.76 12.29 -10.32
C ILE A 224 -4.47 11.56 -11.46
N THR A 225 -4.33 12.04 -12.69
CA THR A 225 -4.88 11.37 -13.87
C THR A 225 -3.87 10.42 -14.51
N VAL A 226 -4.34 9.51 -15.35
CA VAL A 226 -3.49 8.63 -16.16
C VAL A 226 -2.57 9.43 -17.08
N ASN A 227 -3.00 10.62 -17.52
CA ASN A 227 -2.16 11.51 -18.33
C ASN A 227 -1.03 12.11 -17.50
N ASP A 228 -1.30 12.55 -16.27
CA ASP A 228 -0.26 13.02 -15.34
C ASP A 228 0.75 11.90 -15.07
N TYR A 229 0.25 10.68 -14.82
CA TYR A 229 1.08 9.52 -14.55
C TYR A 229 1.94 9.12 -15.77
N THR A 230 1.33 8.95 -16.94
CA THR A 230 2.03 8.47 -18.15
C THR A 230 2.93 9.50 -18.80
N SER A 231 2.69 10.80 -18.56
CA SER A 231 3.62 11.88 -18.95
C SER A 231 4.81 12.02 -18.01
N GLY A 232 4.71 11.50 -16.78
CA GLY A 232 5.72 11.69 -15.74
C GLY A 232 5.70 13.10 -15.17
N ARG A 233 4.50 13.70 -15.04
CA ARG A 233 4.33 15.06 -14.54
C ARG A 233 5.09 15.28 -13.23
N LYS A 234 5.79 16.42 -13.15
CA LYS A 234 6.44 16.93 -11.95
C LYS A 234 5.49 17.92 -11.31
N PHE A 235 4.86 17.54 -10.20
CA PHE A 235 4.00 18.44 -9.45
C PHE A 235 4.85 19.41 -8.63
N GLU A 236 4.36 20.63 -8.42
CA GLU A 236 5.06 21.66 -7.62
C GLU A 236 5.23 21.21 -6.16
N ASP A 237 4.22 20.49 -5.63
CA ASP A 237 4.18 19.93 -4.28
C ASP A 237 4.51 18.43 -4.25
N ALA A 238 5.34 17.94 -5.18
CA ALA A 238 5.75 16.54 -5.23
C ALA A 238 6.49 16.09 -3.95
N VAL A 239 6.08 14.97 -3.37
CA VAL A 239 6.65 14.43 -2.12
C VAL A 239 7.30 13.06 -2.27
N CYS A 240 6.90 12.27 -3.28
CA CYS A 240 7.58 11.01 -3.60
C CYS A 240 7.43 10.62 -5.08
N ASN A 241 8.31 9.73 -5.54
CA ASN A 241 8.22 9.14 -6.88
C ASN A 241 7.32 7.90 -6.86
N ALA A 242 6.77 7.56 -8.02
CA ALA A 242 6.11 6.28 -8.24
C ALA A 242 6.52 5.70 -9.60
N PHE A 243 6.68 4.39 -9.68
CA PHE A 243 6.97 3.73 -10.95
C PHE A 243 6.41 2.32 -11.01
N TYR A 244 5.53 2.12 -11.99
CA TYR A 244 4.98 0.84 -12.39
C TYR A 244 4.30 1.01 -13.75
N PRO A 245 4.22 -0.03 -14.61
CA PRO A 245 3.33 0.00 -15.76
C PRO A 245 1.88 0.32 -15.36
N VAL A 246 1.10 0.91 -16.26
CA VAL A 246 -0.36 0.96 -16.07
C VAL A 246 -0.87 -0.47 -16.22
N ASP A 247 -1.34 -1.06 -15.11
CA ASP A 247 -1.59 -2.50 -14.98
C ASP A 247 -3.02 -2.75 -14.46
N LEU A 248 -4.02 -2.46 -15.29
CA LEU A 248 -5.43 -2.64 -14.93
C LEU A 248 -5.87 -4.10 -15.13
N HIS A 249 -6.31 -4.75 -14.04
CA HIS A 249 -6.81 -6.14 -14.07
C HIS A 249 -8.31 -6.16 -14.36
N THR A 250 -8.73 -6.74 -15.47
CA THR A 250 -10.15 -6.88 -15.83
C THR A 250 -10.58 -8.35 -15.85
N LYS A 251 -11.87 -8.61 -16.07
CA LYS A 251 -12.38 -9.98 -16.26
C LYS A 251 -11.74 -10.72 -17.45
N THR A 252 -11.23 -10.00 -18.44
CA THR A 252 -10.60 -10.59 -19.64
C THR A 252 -9.08 -10.74 -19.52
N GLY A 253 -8.51 -10.38 -18.36
CA GLY A 253 -7.10 -10.51 -18.05
C GLY A 253 -6.45 -9.16 -17.76
N VAL A 254 -5.12 -9.13 -17.86
CA VAL A 254 -4.31 -7.96 -17.58
C VAL A 254 -3.40 -7.67 -18.76
N ARG A 255 -3.26 -6.39 -19.12
CA ARG A 255 -2.35 -5.93 -20.18
C ARG A 255 -1.53 -4.76 -19.65
N PRO A 256 -0.33 -5.03 -19.10
CA PRO A 256 0.55 -3.98 -18.62
C PRO A 256 0.93 -3.03 -19.76
N GLN A 257 0.81 -1.73 -19.54
CA GLN A 257 1.29 -0.69 -20.46
C GLN A 257 2.51 0.00 -19.86
N PRO A 258 3.73 -0.30 -20.36
CA PRO A 258 4.95 0.34 -19.87
C PRO A 258 4.93 1.85 -20.09
N LEU A 259 5.59 2.58 -19.19
CA LEU A 259 5.85 4.01 -19.38
C LEU A 259 6.94 4.23 -20.43
N LYS A 260 7.00 5.43 -21.02
CA LYS A 260 8.08 5.78 -21.96
C LYS A 260 9.44 5.80 -21.23
N PRO A 261 10.54 5.40 -21.89
CA PRO A 261 11.87 5.49 -21.30
C PRO A 261 12.15 6.88 -20.71
N GLY A 262 12.67 6.92 -19.48
CA GLY A 262 12.95 8.16 -18.74
C GLY A 262 11.77 8.75 -17.98
N THR A 263 10.54 8.25 -18.18
CA THR A 263 9.35 8.73 -17.47
C THR A 263 9.32 8.22 -16.03
N VAL A 264 9.31 9.14 -15.06
CA VAL A 264 9.16 8.85 -13.63
C VAL A 264 8.03 9.73 -13.06
N PRO A 265 6.82 9.19 -12.87
CA PRO A 265 5.71 9.87 -12.21
C PRO A 265 6.06 10.35 -10.81
N THR A 266 5.43 11.46 -10.40
CA THR A 266 5.54 11.99 -9.03
C THR A 266 4.17 12.04 -8.37
N ILE A 267 4.16 11.94 -7.05
CA ILE A 267 2.96 12.02 -6.22
C ILE A 267 3.00 13.36 -5.46
N PRO A 268 2.02 14.26 -5.65
CA PRO A 268 1.91 15.50 -4.90
C PRO A 268 1.34 15.30 -3.50
N LEU A 269 1.74 16.15 -2.55
CA LEU A 269 1.18 16.19 -1.20
C LEU A 269 -0.34 16.38 -1.22
N SER A 270 -0.83 17.27 -2.08
CA SER A 270 -2.25 17.55 -2.28
C SER A 270 -3.09 16.34 -2.73
N ALA A 271 -2.50 15.30 -3.34
CA ALA A 271 -3.23 14.06 -3.65
C ALA A 271 -3.42 13.14 -2.44
N LEU A 272 -2.64 13.34 -1.38
CA LEU A 272 -2.74 12.61 -0.11
C LEU A 272 -3.72 13.27 0.87
N VAL A 273 -4.12 14.52 0.64
CA VAL A 273 -4.99 15.30 1.55
C VAL A 273 -6.43 15.25 1.05
N PRO A 274 -7.40 14.71 1.83
CA PRO A 274 -8.82 14.79 1.48
C PRO A 274 -9.26 16.24 1.28
N LYS A 275 -10.05 16.51 0.23
CA LYS A 275 -10.42 17.86 -0.15
C LYS A 275 -11.18 18.59 0.96
N GLY A 276 -10.74 19.81 1.29
CA GLY A 276 -11.33 20.65 2.33
C GLY A 276 -11.11 20.11 3.76
N SER A 277 -10.24 19.13 3.94
CA SER A 277 -9.98 18.55 5.26
C SER A 277 -8.88 19.27 6.02
N ARG A 278 -8.88 19.10 7.35
CA ARG A 278 -7.76 19.50 8.22
C ARG A 278 -7.35 18.31 9.07
N ASN A 279 -6.09 18.25 9.45
CA ASN A 279 -5.56 17.27 10.41
C ASN A 279 -5.72 15.79 10.01
N ILE A 280 -5.94 15.50 8.73
CA ILE A 280 -6.02 14.14 8.19
C ILE A 280 -5.28 14.09 6.85
N ILE A 281 -4.56 13.00 6.64
CA ILE A 281 -3.87 12.68 5.40
C ILE A 281 -4.02 11.17 5.15
N VAL A 282 -3.90 10.73 3.90
CA VAL A 282 -3.98 9.31 3.55
C VAL A 282 -2.68 8.80 2.93
N ALA A 283 -2.50 7.48 2.96
CA ALA A 283 -1.43 6.84 2.20
C ALA A 283 -1.87 5.47 1.66
N GLY A 284 -1.20 5.04 0.59
CA GLY A 284 -1.45 3.75 -0.05
C GLY A 284 -2.56 3.78 -1.10
N ARG A 285 -3.27 2.66 -1.29
CA ARG A 285 -4.20 2.48 -2.41
C ARG A 285 -5.36 3.48 -2.47
N CYS A 286 -5.67 4.13 -1.35
CA CYS A 286 -6.78 5.06 -1.22
C CYS A 286 -6.45 6.52 -1.64
N ILE A 287 -5.25 6.78 -2.16
CA ILE A 287 -4.84 8.07 -2.73
C ILE A 287 -5.82 8.59 -3.80
N SER A 288 -5.93 9.92 -3.90
CA SER A 288 -6.71 10.63 -4.92
C SER A 288 -6.14 10.42 -6.32
N SER A 289 -6.79 9.58 -7.12
CA SER A 289 -6.42 9.34 -8.52
C SER A 289 -7.58 8.80 -9.33
N ASP A 290 -7.50 8.94 -10.65
CA ASP A 290 -8.34 8.12 -11.54
C ASP A 290 -7.97 6.63 -11.44
N ARG A 291 -8.81 5.78 -12.00
CA ARG A 291 -8.67 4.33 -11.92
C ARG A 291 -7.40 3.79 -12.57
N LEU A 292 -7.03 4.35 -13.72
CA LEU A 292 -5.90 3.87 -14.53
C LEU A 292 -4.58 4.28 -13.88
N ALA A 293 -4.44 5.53 -13.44
CA ALA A 293 -3.31 5.98 -12.63
C ALA A 293 -3.18 5.17 -11.34
N ASN A 294 -4.31 4.89 -10.66
CA ASN A 294 -4.29 4.10 -9.43
C ASN A 294 -3.64 2.73 -9.62
N SER A 295 -3.80 2.10 -10.79
CA SER A 295 -3.19 0.79 -11.07
C SER A 295 -1.67 0.78 -10.91
N GLY A 296 -1.00 1.89 -11.21
CA GLY A 296 0.45 2.07 -11.02
C GLY A 296 0.83 2.71 -9.69
N LEU A 297 -0.04 3.55 -9.11
CA LEU A 297 0.22 4.21 -7.82
C LEU A 297 0.01 3.29 -6.61
N ARG A 298 -0.87 2.30 -6.71
CA ARG A 298 -1.27 1.43 -5.58
C ARG A 298 -0.29 0.28 -5.28
N VAL A 299 0.83 0.22 -5.98
CA VAL A 299 1.86 -0.82 -5.79
C VAL A 299 2.70 -0.56 -4.54
N GLN A 300 3.34 -1.59 -4.00
CA GLN A 300 3.89 -1.53 -2.65
C GLN A 300 5.01 -0.49 -2.49
N ALA A 301 5.92 -0.36 -3.47
CA ALA A 301 7.01 0.61 -3.38
C ALA A 301 6.49 2.06 -3.30
N ALA A 302 5.51 2.41 -4.15
CA ALA A 302 4.85 3.71 -4.10
C ALA A 302 4.06 3.90 -2.79
N CYS A 303 3.35 2.86 -2.30
CA CYS A 303 2.66 2.91 -1.01
C CYS A 303 3.61 3.17 0.17
N MET A 304 4.79 2.56 0.15
CA MET A 304 5.82 2.78 1.18
C MET A 304 6.31 4.24 1.16
N ALA A 305 6.61 4.77 -0.04
CA ALA A 305 7.04 6.15 -0.19
C ALA A 305 5.96 7.16 0.25
N MET A 306 4.69 6.89 -0.12
CA MET A 306 3.53 7.66 0.35
C MET A 306 3.40 7.62 1.88
N GLY A 307 3.56 6.45 2.49
CA GLY A 307 3.46 6.29 3.94
C GLY A 307 4.50 7.15 4.68
N GLN A 308 5.75 7.14 4.20
CA GLN A 308 6.81 7.97 4.77
C GLN A 308 6.55 9.47 4.57
N ALA A 309 6.09 9.89 3.39
CA ALA A 309 5.72 11.29 3.14
C ALA A 309 4.55 11.75 4.02
N ALA A 310 3.50 10.93 4.15
CA ALA A 310 2.36 11.23 5.00
C ALA A 310 2.75 11.32 6.48
N ALA A 311 3.65 10.43 6.94
CA ALA A 311 4.17 10.47 8.31
C ALA A 311 4.97 11.75 8.59
N CYS A 312 5.87 12.14 7.69
CA CYS A 312 6.64 13.37 7.84
C CYS A 312 5.73 14.61 7.85
N ALA A 313 4.74 14.67 6.95
CA ALA A 313 3.78 15.78 6.91
C ALA A 313 2.92 15.84 8.18
N ALA A 314 2.40 14.70 8.65
CA ALA A 314 1.62 14.65 9.89
C ALA A 314 2.45 15.00 11.12
N ALA A 315 3.71 14.55 11.21
CA ALA A 315 4.60 14.87 12.32
C ALA A 315 4.90 16.37 12.39
N LEU A 316 5.26 16.99 11.26
CA LEU A 316 5.49 18.43 11.17
C LEU A 316 4.20 19.22 11.50
N ALA A 317 3.06 18.80 10.94
CA ALA A 317 1.77 19.41 11.24
C ALA A 317 1.41 19.37 12.73
N ALA A 318 1.63 18.23 13.39
CA ALA A 318 1.40 18.06 14.82
C ALA A 318 2.33 18.93 15.69
N LYS A 319 3.59 19.10 15.26
CA LYS A 319 4.61 19.89 15.93
C LYS A 319 4.32 21.40 15.82
N ASP A 320 3.96 21.85 14.63
CA ASP A 320 3.82 23.28 14.32
C ASP A 320 2.37 23.79 14.53
N GLY A 321 1.45 22.91 14.91
CA GLY A 321 0.05 23.27 15.12
C GLY A 321 -0.71 23.60 13.84
N THR A 322 -0.34 22.96 12.72
CA THR A 322 -0.95 23.16 11.40
C THR A 322 -1.60 21.85 10.89
N THR A 323 -2.03 21.83 9.63
CA THR A 323 -2.57 20.65 8.93
C THR A 323 -1.56 20.11 7.91
N PRO A 324 -1.55 18.80 7.59
CA PRO A 324 -0.55 18.21 6.69
C PRO A 324 -0.42 18.91 5.33
N GLY A 325 -1.53 19.36 4.74
CA GLY A 325 -1.54 20.09 3.46
C GLY A 325 -0.96 21.50 3.50
N GLU A 326 -0.71 22.07 4.68
CA GLU A 326 -0.15 23.42 4.88
C GLU A 326 1.30 23.37 5.40
N VAL A 327 1.89 22.19 5.54
CA VAL A 327 3.30 22.05 5.95
C VAL A 327 4.21 22.63 4.86
N PRO A 328 5.17 23.50 5.20
CA PRO A 328 6.11 24.04 4.21
C PRO A 328 6.89 22.93 3.51
N LEU A 329 6.80 22.88 2.17
CA LEU A 329 7.38 21.80 1.37
C LEU A 329 8.89 21.63 1.61
N GLY A 330 9.63 22.73 1.80
CA GLY A 330 11.07 22.67 2.10
C GLY A 330 11.40 21.98 3.42
N GLN A 331 10.58 22.15 4.45
CA GLN A 331 10.74 21.44 5.72
C GLN A 331 10.39 19.96 5.56
N LEU A 332 9.32 19.66 4.83
CA LEU A 332 8.91 18.29 4.53
C LEU A 332 10.00 17.54 3.75
N HIS A 333 10.57 18.14 2.70
CA HIS A 333 11.68 17.57 1.94
C HIS A 333 12.94 17.39 2.77
N THR A 334 13.21 18.30 3.71
CA THR A 334 14.35 18.17 4.63
C THR A 334 14.17 16.94 5.52
N LEU A 335 13.02 16.80 6.18
CA LEU A 335 12.72 15.65 7.05
C LEU A 335 12.68 14.33 6.27
N LEU A 336 12.13 14.33 5.05
CA LEU A 336 12.14 13.17 4.17
C LEU A 336 13.57 12.72 3.84
N LYS A 337 14.48 13.65 3.51
CA LYS A 337 15.90 13.36 3.24
C LYS A 337 16.62 12.86 4.49
N GLU A 338 16.34 13.43 5.66
CA GLU A 338 16.89 12.98 6.94
C GLU A 338 16.55 11.50 7.20
N HIS A 339 15.37 11.05 6.77
CA HIS A 339 14.94 9.65 6.83
C HIS A 339 15.17 8.87 5.53
N GLY A 340 16.14 9.29 4.71
CA GLY A 340 16.66 8.53 3.57
C GLY A 340 15.78 8.50 2.32
N ALA A 341 14.67 9.25 2.26
CA ALA A 341 13.82 9.27 1.08
C ALA A 341 14.48 10.02 -0.10
N ILE A 342 14.26 9.51 -1.32
CA ILE A 342 14.61 10.22 -2.56
C ILE A 342 13.53 11.26 -2.87
N ILE A 343 13.91 12.53 -2.89
CA ILE A 343 12.99 13.63 -3.22
C ILE A 343 12.80 13.73 -4.74
N PRO A 344 11.55 13.82 -5.23
CA PRO A 344 11.29 14.07 -6.64
C PRO A 344 11.88 15.39 -7.12
N GLN A 345 12.30 15.44 -8.38
CA GLN A 345 12.55 16.73 -9.03
C GLN A 345 11.21 17.45 -9.24
N THR A 346 11.09 18.67 -8.71
CA THR A 346 9.95 19.56 -8.95
C THR A 346 10.18 20.34 -10.26
N SER A 347 9.09 20.78 -10.90
CA SER A 347 9.12 21.59 -12.13
C SER A 347 9.67 23.00 -11.90
#